data_AF-A0AAW0JNV8-F1
#
_entry.id   AF-A0AAW0JNV8-F1
#
_cell.length_a   1.000
_cell.length_b   1.000
_cell.length_c   1.000
_cell.angle_alpha   90.00
_cell.angle_beta   90.00
_cell.angle_gamma   90.00
#
_symmetry.space_group_name_H-M   'P 1'
#
loop_
_entity.id
_entity.type
_entity.pdbx_description
1 polymer ?
#
loop_
_entity_poly.entity_id
_entity_poly.type
_entity_poly.pdbx_seq_one_letter_code
_entity_poly.pdbx_strand_id
1 'polypeptide(L)'
;MPSFFFFDSFLSRLNQARFIQQEVELTQTQFLKFHFWASAKRFRVTGRGKIVRRGAGKQHLLYKKNNKRKLRLSKMQAVSRSDYDNVIGALPYLKVNRKAK
;
A
#
# COMPACT_ATOMS: atom_id res chain seq x y z
N MET A 1 -45.91 -17.61 -38.01
CA MET A 1 -45.07 -18.12 -36.91
C MET A 1 -43.63 -17.64 -37.11
N PRO A 2 -43.24 -16.47 -36.61
CA PRO A 2 -41.84 -16.02 -36.65
C PRO A 2 -41.09 -16.51 -35.40
N SER A 3 -40.09 -17.36 -35.66
CA SER A 3 -38.82 -17.53 -34.94
C SER A 3 -38.68 -16.93 -33.52
N PHE A 4 -38.78 -17.80 -32.51
CA PHE A 4 -38.40 -17.62 -31.11
C PHE A 4 -36.87 -17.50 -30.86
N PHE A 5 -36.08 -17.04 -31.85
CA PHE A 5 -34.60 -17.06 -31.80
C PHE A 5 -33.95 -15.67 -31.66
N PHE A 6 -34.69 -14.63 -31.26
CA PHE A 6 -34.11 -13.28 -31.13
C PHE A 6 -33.82 -12.84 -29.69
N PHE A 7 -34.33 -13.56 -28.68
CA PHE A 7 -34.19 -13.11 -27.28
C PHE A 7 -32.95 -13.66 -26.55
N ASP A 8 -32.31 -14.70 -27.09
CA ASP A 8 -31.13 -15.33 -26.46
C ASP A 8 -29.79 -14.65 -26.82
N SER A 9 -29.76 -13.80 -27.85
CA SER A 9 -28.53 -13.08 -28.22
C SER A 9 -28.27 -11.83 -27.35
N PHE A 10 -29.32 -11.28 -26.72
CA PHE A 10 -29.21 -10.07 -25.89
C PHE A 10 -28.85 -10.37 -24.43
N LEU A 11 -29.38 -11.47 -23.87
CA LEU A 11 -29.08 -11.92 -22.50
C LEU A 11 -27.67 -12.51 -22.35
N SER A 12 -27.08 -13.06 -23.43
CA SER A 12 -25.68 -13.49 -23.44
C SER A 12 -24.70 -12.30 -23.44
N ARG A 13 -25.07 -11.18 -24.07
CA ARG A 13 -24.28 -9.93 -24.10
C ARG A 13 -24.31 -9.15 -22.78
N LEU A 14 -25.45 -9.18 -22.08
CA LEU A 14 -25.58 -8.60 -20.73
C LEU A 14 -24.83 -9.42 -19.67
N ASN A 15 -24.69 -10.74 -19.85
CA ASN A 15 -23.82 -11.56 -18.99
C ASN A 15 -22.32 -11.34 -19.30
N GLN A 16 -21.94 -11.06 -20.55
CA GLN A 16 -20.56 -10.72 -20.91
C GLN A 16 -20.11 -9.37 -20.35
N ALA A 17 -20.96 -8.35 -20.35
CA ALA A 17 -20.64 -7.03 -19.77
C ALA A 17 -20.52 -7.06 -18.23
N ARG A 18 -21.31 -7.91 -17.55
CA ARG A 18 -21.26 -8.09 -16.09
C ARG A 18 -19.98 -8.82 -15.65
N PHE A 19 -19.48 -9.75 -16.47
CA PHE A 19 -18.22 -10.46 -16.24
C PHE A 19 -16.99 -9.55 -16.43
N ILE A 20 -17.01 -8.67 -17.44
CA ILE A 20 -15.96 -7.67 -17.68
C ILE A 20 -15.91 -6.63 -16.52
N GLN A 21 -17.06 -6.21 -15.98
CA GLN A 21 -17.10 -5.31 -14.81
C GLN A 21 -16.56 -5.96 -13.53
N GLN A 22 -16.76 -7.27 -13.34
CA GLN A 22 -16.27 -7.99 -12.16
C GLN A 22 -14.73 -8.15 -12.15
N GLU A 23 -14.10 -8.31 -13.32
CA GLU A 23 -12.64 -8.36 -13.49
C GLU A 23 -11.96 -6.97 -13.28
N VAL A 24 -12.60 -5.89 -13.73
CA VAL A 24 -12.08 -4.51 -13.58
C VAL A 24 -12.09 -4.03 -12.11
N GLU A 25 -13.03 -4.50 -11.29
CA GLU A 25 -13.05 -4.24 -9.83
C GLU A 25 -11.99 -5.04 -9.06
N LEU A 26 -11.67 -6.26 -9.52
CA LEU A 26 -10.65 -7.11 -8.89
C LEU A 26 -9.21 -6.62 -9.16
N THR A 27 -8.95 -5.92 -10.26
CA THR A 27 -7.62 -5.33 -10.52
C THR A 27 -7.35 -4.08 -9.68
N GLN A 28 -8.36 -3.23 -9.47
CA GLN A 28 -8.25 -2.00 -8.66
C GLN A 28 -8.01 -2.30 -7.17
N THR A 29 -8.67 -3.34 -6.66
CA THR A 29 -8.54 -3.76 -5.25
C THR A 29 -7.24 -4.53 -4.96
N GLN A 30 -6.74 -5.31 -5.91
CA GLN A 30 -5.50 -6.08 -5.72
C GLN A 30 -4.25 -5.20 -5.64
N PHE A 31 -4.19 -4.10 -6.39
CA PHE A 31 -3.07 -3.15 -6.34
C PHE A 31 -2.96 -2.47 -4.97
N LEU A 32 -4.07 -1.90 -4.48
CA LEU A 32 -4.13 -1.24 -3.17
C LEU A 32 -3.71 -2.18 -2.03
N LYS A 33 -4.06 -3.47 -2.12
CA LYS A 33 -3.74 -4.49 -1.12
C LYS A 33 -2.25 -4.86 -1.07
N PHE A 34 -1.57 -4.91 -2.22
CA PHE A 34 -0.13 -5.20 -2.28
C PHE A 34 0.71 -4.07 -1.67
N HIS A 35 0.41 -2.82 -2.05
CA HIS A 35 1.10 -1.65 -1.50
C HIS A 35 0.87 -1.49 0.01
N PHE A 36 -0.31 -1.85 0.49
CA PHE A 36 -0.63 -1.87 1.91
C PHE A 36 0.25 -2.84 2.69
N TRP A 37 0.30 -4.12 2.30
CA TRP A 37 1.11 -5.12 3.01
C TRP A 37 2.61 -4.83 2.97
N ALA A 38 3.12 -4.34 1.84
CA ALA A 38 4.52 -3.94 1.72
C ALA A 38 4.85 -2.77 2.65
N SER A 39 3.98 -1.76 2.72
CA SER A 39 4.17 -0.56 3.53
C SER A 39 4.01 -0.82 5.03
N ALA A 40 3.04 -1.65 5.41
CA ALA A 40 2.77 -1.98 6.82
C ALA A 40 3.93 -2.73 7.48
N LYS A 41 4.71 -3.51 6.71
CA LYS A 41 5.93 -4.17 7.20
C LYS A 41 7.07 -3.20 7.49
N ARG A 42 7.03 -1.98 6.92
CA ARG A 42 8.14 -1.02 6.95
C ARG A 42 7.90 0.14 7.92
N PHE A 43 6.65 0.61 8.01
CA PHE A 43 6.26 1.76 8.82
C PHE A 43 5.42 1.33 10.02
N ARG A 44 5.64 1.98 11.16
CA ARG A 44 4.79 1.84 12.34
C ARG A 44 4.50 3.19 12.98
N VAL A 45 3.45 3.23 13.78
CA VAL A 45 3.03 4.45 14.50
C VAL A 45 3.35 4.34 15.97
N THR A 46 3.83 5.42 16.57
CA THR A 46 4.02 5.52 18.04
C THR A 46 2.69 5.81 18.73
N GLY A 47 2.58 5.62 20.05
CA GLY A 47 1.35 5.92 20.79
C GLY A 47 0.85 7.36 20.63
N ARG A 48 1.74 8.32 20.34
CA ARG A 48 1.40 9.73 20.07
C ARG A 48 0.90 9.99 18.63
N GLY A 49 1.00 9.00 17.74
CA GLY A 49 0.57 9.11 16.34
C GLY A 49 1.67 9.49 15.34
N LYS A 50 2.96 9.39 15.71
CA LYS A 50 4.08 9.68 14.79
C LYS A 50 4.46 8.46 13.96
N ILE A 51 4.71 8.63 12.66
CA ILE A 51 5.20 7.55 11.80
C ILE A 51 6.71 7.41 11.95
N VAL A 52 7.17 6.19 12.23
CA VAL A 52 8.59 5.86 12.38
C VAL A 52 9.02 4.72 11.46
N ARG A 53 10.30 4.76 11.05
CA ARG A 53 10.96 3.76 10.20
C ARG A 53 12.34 3.38 10.73
N ARG A 54 12.90 2.29 10.20
CA ARG A 54 14.30 1.89 10.45
C ARG A 54 15.27 2.71 9.60
N GLY A 55 16.52 2.85 10.08
CA GLY A 55 17.62 3.41 9.29
C GLY A 55 18.11 2.44 8.21
N ALA A 56 18.33 2.93 6.99
CA ALA A 56 18.82 2.11 5.88
C ALA A 56 20.35 1.91 5.93
N GLY A 57 20.84 0.82 5.32
CA GLY A 57 22.28 0.59 5.12
C GLY A 57 23.03 -0.11 6.27
N LYS A 58 22.30 -0.81 7.17
CA LYS A 58 22.88 -1.64 8.24
C LYS A 58 22.75 -3.16 7.98
N GLN A 59 22.62 -3.57 6.73
CA GLN A 59 22.49 -5.00 6.37
C GLN A 59 23.86 -5.64 6.10
N HIS A 60 24.68 -5.04 5.24
CA HIS A 60 26.00 -5.55 4.85
C HIS A 60 27.04 -4.40 4.78
N LEU A 61 28.33 -4.74 4.61
CA LEU A 61 29.47 -3.81 4.60
C LEU A 61 29.53 -2.93 5.86
N LEU A 62 29.45 -3.55 7.04
CA LEU A 62 29.52 -2.84 8.33
C LEU A 62 30.95 -2.52 8.74
N TYR A 63 31.94 -3.25 8.23
CA TYR A 63 33.36 -3.07 8.51
C TYR A 63 33.83 -1.63 8.19
N LYS A 64 33.49 -1.12 7.00
CA LYS A 64 33.82 0.25 6.58
C LYS A 64 33.05 1.37 7.30
N LYS A 65 32.12 1.04 8.21
CA LYS A 65 31.27 2.02 8.88
C LYS A 65 31.73 2.22 10.32
N ASN A 66 32.07 3.46 10.68
CA ASN A 66 32.35 3.86 12.07
C ASN A 66 31.18 3.46 13.00
N ASN A 67 31.50 3.11 14.25
CA ASN A 67 30.56 2.76 15.29
C ASN A 67 29.47 3.83 15.51
N LYS A 68 29.83 5.13 15.48
CA LYS A 68 28.86 6.23 15.56
C LYS A 68 27.78 6.14 14.47
N ARG A 69 28.18 5.79 13.24
CA ARG A 69 27.25 5.58 12.11
C ARG A 69 26.38 4.35 12.34
N LYS A 70 26.96 3.24 12.80
CA LYS A 70 26.24 2.00 13.09
C LYS A 70 25.18 2.19 14.19
N LEU A 71 25.48 2.99 15.22
CA LEU A 71 24.56 3.36 16.30
C LEU A 71 23.40 4.22 15.79
N ARG A 72 23.69 5.22 14.96
CA ARG A 72 22.65 6.07 14.34
C ARG A 72 21.67 5.25 13.51
N LEU A 73 22.17 4.28 12.74
CA LEU A 73 21.34 3.43 11.87
C LEU A 73 20.48 2.40 12.63
N SER A 74 20.85 2.03 13.86
CA SER A 74 20.02 1.12 14.69
C SER A 74 18.79 1.80 15.30
N LYS A 75 18.83 3.11 15.50
CA LYS A 75 17.73 3.86 16.12
C LYS A 75 16.57 4.00 15.13
N MET A 76 15.35 4.01 15.67
CA MET A 76 14.16 4.36 14.89
C MET A 76 14.18 5.84 14.56
N GLN A 77 13.82 6.19 13.33
CA GLN A 77 13.80 7.56 12.84
C GLN A 77 12.38 7.94 12.43
N ALA A 78 12.01 9.19 12.63
CA ALA A 78 10.76 9.72 12.08
C ALA A 78 10.85 9.76 10.54
N VAL A 79 9.72 9.56 9.88
CA VAL A 79 9.61 9.76 8.43
C VAL A 79 9.75 11.26 8.12
N SER A 80 10.34 11.59 6.96
CA SER A 80 10.46 12.98 6.51
C SER A 80 9.09 13.55 6.20
N ARG A 81 8.88 14.87 6.31
CA ARG A 81 7.54 15.45 6.13
C ARG A 81 6.98 15.23 4.71
N SER A 82 7.85 15.26 3.71
CA SER A 82 7.49 15.12 2.30
C SER A 82 6.91 13.73 1.97
N ASP A 83 7.36 12.69 2.68
CA ASP A 83 6.93 11.31 2.40
C ASP A 83 5.59 10.93 3.08
N TYR A 84 5.01 11.82 3.91
CA TYR A 84 3.82 11.48 4.71
C TYR A 84 2.61 11.14 3.83
N ASP A 85 2.35 11.92 2.79
CA ASP A 85 1.16 11.75 1.98
C ASP A 85 1.20 10.42 1.22
N ASN A 86 2.38 10.03 0.72
CA ASN A 86 2.61 8.73 0.09
C ASN A 86 2.37 7.57 1.07
N VAL A 87 2.88 7.67 2.30
CA VAL A 87 2.75 6.62 3.31
C VAL A 87 1.29 6.49 3.79
N ILE A 88 0.60 7.61 3.97
CA ILE A 88 -0.81 7.63 4.41
C ILE A 88 -1.71 7.09 3.30
N GLY A 89 -1.47 7.46 2.04
CA GLY A 89 -2.21 6.92 0.89
C GLY A 89 -2.06 5.40 0.75
N ALA A 90 -0.87 4.87 1.03
CA ALA A 90 -0.63 3.43 1.02
C ALA A 90 -1.19 2.69 2.25
N LEU A 91 -1.52 3.40 3.34
CA LEU A 91 -1.96 2.83 4.63
C LEU A 91 -3.26 3.49 5.11
N PRO A 92 -4.41 3.27 4.42
CA PRO A 92 -5.66 3.97 4.70
C PRO A 92 -6.20 3.71 6.11
N TYR A 93 -5.93 2.55 6.70
CA TYR A 93 -6.42 2.16 8.02
C TYR A 93 -5.54 2.63 9.19
N LEU A 94 -4.45 3.37 8.92
CA LEU A 94 -3.48 3.75 9.93
C LEU A 94 -3.84 5.10 10.58
N LYS A 95 -4.07 5.11 11.89
CA LYS A 95 -4.35 6.35 12.64
C LYS A 95 -3.07 7.15 12.88
N VAL A 96 -2.91 8.28 12.18
CA VAL A 96 -1.71 9.14 12.23
C VAL A 96 -2.06 10.55 12.74
N ASN A 97 -1.21 11.11 13.59
CA ASN A 97 -1.30 12.50 14.04
C ASN A 97 -0.24 13.37 13.35
N ARG A 98 -0.66 14.20 12.40
CA ARG A 98 0.21 15.11 11.63
C ARG A 98 0.87 16.22 12.47
N LYS A 99 0.42 16.48 13.70
CA LYS A 99 0.95 17.53 14.58
C LYS A 99 1.89 16.98 15.66
N ALA A 100 2.09 15.67 15.73
CA ALA A 100 2.91 15.07 16.77
C ALA A 100 4.40 15.37 16.54
N LYS A 101 4.94 16.31 17.35
CA LYS A 101 6.35 16.72 17.35
C LYS A 101 7.20 15.87 18.27
#